data_AF-A0A7Y3B3E3-F1
#
_entry.id   AF-A0A7Y3B3E3-F1
#
_cell.length_a   1.000
_cell.length_b   1.000
_cell.length_c   1.000
_cell.angle_alpha   90.00
_cell.angle_beta   90.00
_cell.angle_gamma   90.00
#
_symmetry.space_group_name_H-M   'P 1'
#
loop_
_entity.id
_entity.type
_entity.pdbx_description
1 polymer ?
#
loop_
_entity_poly.entity_id
_entity_poly.type
_entity_poly.pdbx_seq_one_letter_code
_entity_poly.pdbx_strand_id
1 'polypeptide(L)'
;AGPELIVGSGPIYAGMYPNTFWFSSDFDTFETDTGQRITFAGRFHNVRENDGWPEATKWTLEEAWTAGSTPFSNLQFTRVEETAAYVASGALDVQITVWATAVKDWLDLGGGRSLIIAPMQEMNGDWVYYGMDPANYKLAYARIRSIVEATVTDPTMVRWAFAPNGWSEEPYGIADYYPGGGLVDIISLSTYNFGDHPGSNGWMNPPMSIQQWVDEARDTIPGAADKPFLLAQTASVSSGGDKDAWVADMFTQVAGDPNLVGFIYFNIDETSFNPDRDWKIWQDDVGYSGYAGFVEGMGRATTGYQFPLTNWFQSGPLPFVQYEPPCPEGSDCDTIAFVDPGSEINLLSDIHPAATTNEFYYGTPADVPLMGDWDCDGTATPGMYRPANGFVYLRNSNDTGVADEEFFFGIAGDIPIVGDWNNNSCDTLGIYRNGRVFIKNTLGTGFADYDFWYGVPGDRPFTGDFDGDGVDTVGLYRESSGFVYFRNTLDSGVADFEFWYGAPSDRILAGDWNGDGSDTVAVYRPSDDKVYFRFTNTFGVADYTLEVDPGYRDAMTAR
;
A
#
# COMPACT_ATOMS: atom_id res chain seq x y z
N ALA A 1 -16.27 15.87 -12.69
CA ALA A 1 -14.89 16.19 -12.29
C ALA A 1 -14.38 14.94 -11.60
N GLY A 2 -13.28 14.35 -12.08
CA GLY A 2 -12.69 13.16 -11.46
C GLY A 2 -12.15 13.48 -10.07
N PRO A 3 -11.79 12.47 -9.27
CA PRO A 3 -11.20 12.69 -7.96
C PRO A 3 -9.89 13.46 -8.14
N GLU A 4 -9.74 14.53 -7.36
CA GLU A 4 -8.47 15.22 -7.19
C GLU A 4 -7.59 14.26 -6.39
N LEU A 5 -6.72 13.51 -7.10
CA LEU A 5 -5.64 12.73 -6.50
C LEU A 5 -4.88 13.64 -5.54
N ILE A 6 -4.62 13.15 -4.32
CA ILE A 6 -3.76 13.83 -3.34
C ILE A 6 -2.45 14.18 -4.05
N VAL A 7 -2.28 15.45 -4.37
CA VAL A 7 -1.07 16.01 -4.98
C VAL A 7 -0.03 16.12 -3.87
N GLY A 8 0.47 14.97 -3.41
CA GLY A 8 1.44 14.86 -2.31
C GLY A 8 2.69 14.06 -2.69
N SER A 9 2.56 13.03 -3.53
CA SER A 9 3.68 12.29 -4.11
C SER A 9 4.35 13.15 -5.19
N GLY A 10 5.67 13.24 -5.20
CA GLY A 10 6.39 13.84 -6.33
C GLY A 10 6.04 13.14 -7.65
N PRO A 11 6.47 13.66 -8.81
CA PRO A 11 6.19 12.99 -10.07
C PRO A 11 6.70 11.55 -10.06
N ILE A 12 5.88 10.61 -10.53
CA ILE A 12 6.32 9.23 -10.76
C ILE A 12 7.13 9.15 -12.06
N TYR A 13 8.10 8.24 -12.08
CA TYR A 13 8.99 8.05 -13.22
C TYR A 13 8.69 6.74 -13.95
N ALA A 14 8.34 6.85 -15.23
CA ALA A 14 8.09 5.70 -16.08
C ALA A 14 9.39 5.08 -16.61
N GLY A 15 9.37 3.76 -16.75
CA GLY A 15 10.45 2.92 -17.22
C GLY A 15 9.95 1.90 -18.24
N MET A 16 10.87 1.35 -19.05
CA MET A 16 10.52 0.30 -20.01
C MET A 16 11.70 -0.66 -20.24
N TYR A 17 11.40 -1.96 -20.38
CA TYR A 17 12.27 -2.91 -21.06
C TYR A 17 11.96 -2.87 -22.56
N PRO A 18 12.93 -2.64 -23.45
CA PRO A 18 12.68 -2.64 -24.89
C PRO A 18 12.37 -4.06 -25.35
N ASN A 19 11.52 -4.16 -26.38
CA ASN A 19 11.21 -5.46 -26.96
C ASN A 19 12.32 -5.92 -27.90
N THR A 20 13.01 -4.95 -28.52
CA THR A 20 14.14 -5.23 -29.38
C THR A 20 15.43 -5.17 -28.58
N PHE A 21 16.52 -5.62 -29.21
CA PHE A 21 17.85 -5.46 -28.63
C PHE A 21 18.23 -3.98 -28.45
N TRP A 22 17.54 -3.07 -29.16
CA TRP A 22 17.89 -1.66 -29.30
C TRP A 22 16.92 -0.74 -28.53
N PHE A 23 17.45 0.19 -27.73
CA PHE A 23 16.65 1.17 -26.98
C PHE A 23 16.21 2.35 -27.86
N SER A 24 17.08 2.81 -28.76
CA SER A 24 16.86 4.07 -29.52
C SER A 24 15.66 4.02 -30.48
N SER A 25 15.40 2.89 -31.13
CA SER A 25 14.22 2.75 -32.00
C SER A 25 12.92 2.78 -31.21
N ASP A 26 12.92 2.16 -30.03
CA ASP A 26 11.71 2.00 -29.22
C ASP A 26 11.38 3.29 -28.46
N PHE A 27 12.40 4.02 -27.99
CA PHE A 27 12.21 5.18 -27.12
C PHE A 27 11.97 6.48 -27.90
N ASP A 28 12.56 6.67 -29.09
CA ASP A 28 12.37 7.89 -29.89
C ASP A 28 10.94 7.99 -30.47
N THR A 29 10.37 6.87 -30.94
CA THR A 29 8.96 6.84 -31.37
C THR A 29 8.03 7.02 -30.18
N PHE A 30 8.35 6.38 -29.06
CA PHE A 30 7.59 6.53 -27.83
C PHE A 30 7.53 8.00 -27.35
N GLU A 31 8.65 8.71 -27.39
CA GLU A 31 8.71 10.15 -27.11
C GLU A 31 7.87 10.96 -28.10
N THR A 32 7.86 10.57 -29.38
CA THR A 32 7.06 11.25 -30.41
C THR A 32 5.57 11.18 -30.11
N ASP A 33 5.09 10.02 -29.67
CA ASP A 33 3.65 9.79 -29.45
C ASP A 33 3.15 10.26 -28.08
N THR A 34 4.01 10.26 -27.06
CA THR A 34 3.64 10.66 -25.69
C THR A 34 4.08 12.07 -25.31
N GLY A 35 5.02 12.66 -26.04
CA GLY A 35 5.66 13.93 -25.69
C GLY A 35 6.56 13.87 -24.46
N GLN A 36 6.83 12.67 -23.93
CA GLN A 36 7.69 12.43 -22.78
C GLN A 36 8.66 11.28 -23.02
N ARG A 37 9.85 11.37 -22.43
CA ARG A 37 10.86 10.30 -22.46
C ARG A 37 10.68 9.33 -21.30
N ILE A 38 11.25 8.14 -21.46
CA ILE A 38 11.34 7.12 -20.42
C ILE A 38 12.52 7.42 -19.50
N THR A 39 12.31 7.37 -18.18
CA THR A 39 13.33 7.64 -17.16
C THR A 39 14.20 6.42 -16.88
N PHE A 40 13.61 5.22 -16.80
CA PHE A 40 14.33 3.98 -16.52
C PHE A 40 14.39 3.04 -17.73
N ALA A 41 15.58 2.55 -18.05
CA ALA A 41 15.81 1.58 -19.10
C ALA A 41 16.13 0.22 -18.46
N GLY A 42 15.15 -0.70 -18.48
CA GLY A 42 15.31 -2.03 -17.92
C GLY A 42 16.19 -2.93 -18.80
N ARG A 43 17.14 -3.64 -18.20
CA ARG A 43 17.98 -4.62 -18.90
C ARG A 43 18.32 -5.82 -18.03
N PHE A 44 18.37 -7.00 -18.65
CA PHE A 44 18.96 -8.19 -18.06
C PHE A 44 20.43 -8.30 -18.45
N HIS A 45 21.27 -8.46 -17.44
CA HIS A 45 22.68 -8.76 -17.56
C HIS A 45 22.94 -10.16 -17.02
N ASN A 46 23.99 -10.79 -17.53
CA ASN A 46 24.53 -12.01 -16.95
C ASN A 46 25.96 -11.75 -16.52
N VAL A 47 26.38 -12.32 -15.38
CA VAL A 47 27.75 -12.15 -14.87
C VAL A 47 28.85 -12.63 -15.85
N ARG A 48 28.48 -13.46 -16.82
CA ARG A 48 29.30 -13.99 -17.91
C ARG A 48 28.96 -13.42 -19.28
N GLU A 49 28.15 -12.36 -19.38
CA GLU A 49 27.76 -11.81 -20.68
C GLU A 49 28.98 -11.35 -21.51
N ASN A 50 30.07 -11.00 -20.83
CA ASN A 50 31.33 -10.61 -21.45
C ASN A 50 32.19 -11.81 -21.89
N ASP A 51 31.77 -13.04 -21.58
CA ASP A 51 32.40 -14.26 -22.09
C ASP A 51 32.14 -14.34 -23.60
N GLY A 52 33.17 -14.12 -24.40
CA GLY A 52 33.08 -14.15 -25.87
C GLY A 52 32.68 -12.81 -26.51
N TRP A 53 32.06 -11.88 -25.78
CA TRP A 53 31.86 -10.48 -26.20
C TRP A 53 32.23 -9.49 -25.09
N PRO A 54 33.53 -9.12 -24.96
CA PRO A 54 34.04 -8.35 -23.81
C PRO A 54 33.42 -6.98 -23.54
N GLU A 55 32.70 -6.41 -24.51
CA GLU A 55 32.11 -5.08 -24.43
C GLU A 55 30.59 -5.12 -24.20
N ALA A 56 29.97 -6.30 -24.03
CA ALA A 56 28.52 -6.45 -23.97
C ALA A 56 27.88 -5.59 -22.87
N THR A 57 28.39 -5.67 -21.63
CA THR A 57 27.87 -4.87 -20.51
C THR A 57 28.00 -3.37 -20.79
N LYS A 58 29.20 -2.90 -21.15
CA LYS A 58 29.45 -1.48 -21.38
C LYS A 58 28.60 -0.93 -22.52
N TRP A 59 28.44 -1.71 -23.58
CA TRP A 59 27.67 -1.31 -24.75
C TRP A 59 26.17 -1.17 -24.43
N THR A 60 25.60 -2.13 -23.72
CA THR A 60 24.16 -2.09 -23.35
C THR A 60 23.85 -0.95 -22.37
N LEU A 61 24.75 -0.66 -21.42
CA LEU A 61 24.61 0.49 -20.52
C LEU A 61 24.71 1.83 -21.28
N GLU A 62 25.63 1.93 -22.24
CA GLU A 62 25.78 3.14 -23.05
C GLU A 62 24.57 3.40 -23.95
N GLU A 63 23.93 2.34 -24.42
CA GLU A 63 22.72 2.46 -25.24
C GLU A 63 21.56 3.09 -24.46
N ALA A 64 21.28 2.57 -23.26
CA ALA A 64 20.28 3.14 -22.37
C ALA A 64 20.59 4.61 -22.01
N TRP A 65 21.86 4.92 -21.73
CA TRP A 65 22.30 6.27 -21.39
C TRP A 65 22.15 7.26 -22.55
N THR A 66 22.51 6.84 -23.76
CA THR A 66 22.39 7.69 -24.96
C THR A 66 20.95 7.90 -25.39
N ALA A 67 20.04 6.98 -25.03
CA ALA A 67 18.59 7.19 -25.16
C ALA A 67 18.02 8.21 -24.15
N GLY A 68 18.82 8.66 -23.17
CA GLY A 68 18.39 9.63 -22.17
C GLY A 68 17.65 8.98 -20.99
N SER A 69 18.05 7.75 -20.64
CA SER A 69 17.45 6.98 -19.55
C SER A 69 18.51 6.43 -18.59
N THR A 70 18.13 6.24 -17.33
CA THR A 70 18.98 5.59 -16.31
C THR A 70 18.87 4.08 -16.44
N PRO A 71 19.97 3.33 -16.65
CA PRO A 71 19.95 1.88 -16.70
C PRO A 71 19.50 1.26 -15.35
N PHE A 72 18.54 0.32 -15.42
CA PHE A 72 18.18 -0.59 -14.35
C PHE A 72 18.61 -2.00 -14.73
N SER A 73 19.68 -2.48 -14.11
CA SER A 73 20.37 -3.71 -14.47
C SER A 73 19.99 -4.86 -13.54
N ASN A 74 19.14 -5.76 -14.02
CA ASN A 74 18.93 -7.06 -13.37
C ASN A 74 20.15 -7.96 -13.63
N LEU A 75 20.94 -8.23 -12.60
CA LEU A 75 22.14 -9.06 -12.72
C LEU A 75 21.81 -10.52 -12.40
N GLN A 76 21.65 -11.31 -13.46
CA GLN A 76 21.24 -12.71 -13.41
C GLN A 76 22.41 -13.70 -13.41
N PHE A 77 22.09 -14.88 -12.88
CA PHE A 77 22.92 -16.07 -12.83
C PHE A 77 22.11 -17.22 -13.43
N THR A 78 22.42 -17.57 -14.68
CA THR A 78 21.50 -18.35 -15.54
C THR A 78 21.99 -19.76 -15.81
N ARG A 79 23.02 -20.22 -15.11
CA ARG A 79 23.46 -21.63 -15.18
C ARG A 79 23.06 -22.37 -13.92
N VAL A 80 22.80 -23.67 -14.07
CA VAL A 80 22.29 -24.53 -13.01
C VAL A 80 23.19 -24.58 -11.78
N GLU A 81 24.51 -24.41 -11.96
CA GLU A 81 25.49 -24.36 -10.88
C GLU A 81 25.55 -23.01 -10.15
N GLU A 82 24.99 -21.94 -10.73
CA GLU A 82 25.11 -20.57 -10.22
C GLU A 82 24.04 -20.26 -9.17
N THR A 83 23.95 -21.11 -8.15
CA THR A 83 23.02 -20.96 -7.03
C THR A 83 23.44 -19.86 -6.07
N ALA A 84 22.54 -19.45 -5.17
CA ALA A 84 22.86 -18.49 -4.11
C ALA A 84 24.05 -18.92 -3.24
N ALA A 85 24.08 -20.19 -2.82
CA ALA A 85 25.22 -20.77 -2.10
C ALA A 85 26.54 -20.72 -2.90
N TYR A 86 26.48 -20.96 -4.22
CA TYR A 86 27.66 -20.93 -5.07
C TYR A 86 28.25 -19.52 -5.19
N VAL A 87 27.39 -18.51 -5.40
CA VAL A 87 27.79 -17.10 -5.38
C VAL A 87 28.34 -16.72 -4.01
N ALA A 88 27.62 -17.03 -2.93
CA ALA A 88 28.01 -16.71 -1.55
C ALA A 88 29.38 -17.31 -1.17
N SER A 89 29.72 -18.49 -1.68
CA SER A 89 31.02 -19.14 -1.46
C SER A 89 32.21 -18.42 -2.10
N GLY A 90 31.95 -17.50 -3.04
CA GLY A 90 32.94 -16.77 -3.81
C GLY A 90 33.45 -17.47 -5.07
N ALA A 91 32.79 -18.55 -5.48
CA ALA A 91 33.17 -19.29 -6.68
C ALA A 91 33.04 -18.48 -7.97
N LEU A 92 32.25 -17.40 -7.97
CA LEU A 92 32.03 -16.52 -9.12
C LEU A 92 32.69 -15.14 -8.99
N ASP A 93 33.55 -14.90 -7.99
CA ASP A 93 34.17 -13.59 -7.77
C ASP A 93 34.88 -13.04 -9.00
N VAL A 94 35.57 -13.92 -9.73
CA VAL A 94 36.29 -13.54 -10.95
C VAL A 94 35.33 -13.03 -12.00
N GLN A 95 34.21 -13.72 -12.23
CA GLN A 95 33.20 -13.31 -13.19
C GLN A 95 32.53 -12.01 -12.75
N ILE A 96 32.17 -11.89 -11.47
CA ILE A 96 31.57 -10.67 -10.90
C ILE A 96 32.53 -9.49 -11.08
N THR A 97 33.83 -9.70 -10.84
CA THR A 97 34.86 -8.66 -11.02
C THR A 97 35.01 -8.27 -12.49
N VAL A 98 34.95 -9.21 -13.43
CA VAL A 98 34.99 -8.92 -14.87
C VAL A 98 33.80 -8.07 -15.29
N TRP A 99 32.59 -8.45 -14.86
CA TRP A 99 31.38 -7.68 -15.11
C TRP A 99 31.46 -6.28 -14.48
N ALA A 100 31.86 -6.19 -13.20
CA ALA A 100 32.03 -4.93 -12.48
C ALA A 100 33.10 -4.02 -13.12
N THR A 101 34.14 -4.59 -13.73
CA THR A 101 35.16 -3.83 -14.45
C THR A 101 34.56 -3.17 -15.70
N ALA A 102 33.69 -3.87 -16.43
CA ALA A 102 32.98 -3.27 -17.57
C ALA A 102 32.04 -2.14 -17.13
N VAL A 103 31.34 -2.30 -15.99
CA VAL A 103 30.54 -1.22 -15.37
C VAL A 103 31.42 -0.03 -15.01
N LYS A 104 32.55 -0.25 -14.32
CA LYS A 104 33.53 0.79 -14.00
C LYS A 104 34.01 1.53 -15.24
N ASP A 105 34.40 0.82 -16.29
CA ASP A 105 34.91 1.41 -17.53
C ASP A 105 33.85 2.19 -18.31
N TRP A 106 32.57 1.91 -18.06
CA TRP A 106 31.45 2.72 -18.54
C TRP A 106 31.24 3.97 -17.67
N LEU A 107 31.20 3.82 -16.34
CA LEU A 107 31.07 4.94 -15.38
C LEU A 107 32.21 5.97 -15.56
N ASP A 108 33.44 5.50 -15.79
CA ASP A 108 34.63 6.32 -15.98
C ASP A 108 34.62 7.14 -17.29
N LEU A 109 33.68 6.88 -18.21
CA LEU A 109 33.43 7.79 -19.35
C LEU A 109 32.88 9.15 -18.88
N GLY A 110 32.45 9.26 -17.61
CA GLY A 110 31.99 10.49 -16.99
C GLY A 110 30.60 10.92 -17.50
N GLY A 111 30.31 12.22 -17.43
CA GLY A 111 29.03 12.78 -17.88
C GLY A 111 27.84 12.50 -16.94
N GLY A 112 28.11 12.00 -15.72
CA GLY A 112 27.07 11.65 -14.75
C GLY A 112 26.51 10.24 -14.92
N ARG A 113 27.14 9.39 -15.75
CA ARG A 113 26.76 7.99 -15.94
C ARG A 113 26.60 7.29 -14.61
N SER A 114 25.46 6.63 -14.46
CA SER A 114 25.06 6.00 -13.21
C SER A 114 24.03 4.91 -13.50
N LEU A 115 23.94 3.91 -12.64
CA LEU A 115 23.02 2.78 -12.82
C LEU A 115 22.45 2.27 -11.50
N ILE A 116 21.27 1.65 -11.59
CA ILE A 116 20.67 0.87 -10.52
C ILE A 116 20.94 -0.60 -10.83
N ILE A 117 21.42 -1.37 -9.84
CA ILE A 117 21.67 -2.80 -9.96
C ILE A 117 20.68 -3.55 -9.07
N ALA A 118 19.98 -4.52 -9.64
CA ALA A 118 19.17 -5.51 -8.94
C ALA A 118 19.85 -6.88 -9.04
N PRO A 119 20.65 -7.29 -8.04
CA PRO A 119 21.28 -8.61 -8.04
C PRO A 119 20.25 -9.70 -7.83
N MET A 120 20.29 -10.74 -8.67
CA MET A 120 19.60 -12.01 -8.40
C MET A 120 18.09 -11.80 -8.13
N GLN A 121 17.43 -11.06 -9.00
CA GLN A 121 16.02 -10.69 -8.84
C GLN A 121 15.09 -11.91 -8.84
N GLU A 122 13.91 -11.78 -8.23
CA GLU A 122 12.89 -12.84 -8.11
C GLU A 122 13.38 -14.11 -7.39
N MET A 123 14.38 -13.96 -6.52
CA MET A 123 14.93 -15.01 -5.66
C MET A 123 13.91 -15.70 -4.74
N ASN A 124 12.78 -15.08 -4.48
CA ASN A 124 11.70 -15.64 -3.65
C ASN A 124 10.80 -16.63 -4.41
N GLY A 125 11.08 -16.92 -5.68
CA GLY A 125 10.45 -18.00 -6.45
C GLY A 125 11.33 -19.23 -6.64
N ASP A 126 10.75 -20.32 -7.16
CA ASP A 126 11.45 -21.58 -7.44
C ASP A 126 11.94 -21.72 -8.90
N TRP A 127 11.68 -20.73 -9.74
CA TRP A 127 12.02 -20.73 -11.17
C TRP A 127 13.43 -20.22 -11.49
N VAL A 128 14.14 -19.66 -10.50
CA VAL A 128 15.53 -19.21 -10.64
C VAL A 128 16.49 -20.13 -9.87
N TYR A 129 17.68 -20.38 -10.41
CA TYR A 129 18.66 -21.30 -9.79
C TYR A 129 19.17 -20.84 -8.43
N TYR A 130 18.97 -19.58 -8.10
CA TYR A 130 19.36 -18.95 -6.85
C TYR A 130 18.18 -18.67 -5.92
N GLY A 131 17.00 -19.22 -6.22
CA GLY A 131 15.83 -19.10 -5.38
C GLY A 131 15.76 -20.17 -4.29
N MET A 132 14.73 -20.10 -3.45
CA MET A 132 14.48 -21.04 -2.33
C MET A 132 15.64 -21.16 -1.33
N ASP A 133 16.50 -20.14 -1.22
CA ASP A 133 17.71 -20.15 -0.38
C ASP A 133 17.99 -18.74 0.21
N PRO A 134 17.14 -18.23 1.13
CA PRO A 134 17.25 -16.87 1.65
C PRO A 134 18.54 -16.62 2.42
N ALA A 135 19.05 -17.63 3.13
CA ALA A 135 20.27 -17.50 3.92
C ALA A 135 21.48 -17.21 3.03
N ASN A 136 21.68 -18.00 1.96
CA ASN A 136 22.79 -17.74 1.05
C ASN A 136 22.53 -16.59 0.09
N TYR A 137 21.27 -16.30 -0.25
CA TYR A 137 20.94 -15.11 -1.06
C TYR A 137 21.45 -13.84 -0.39
N LYS A 138 21.20 -13.66 0.93
CA LYS A 138 21.67 -12.48 1.67
C LYS A 138 23.20 -12.35 1.65
N LEU A 139 23.91 -13.48 1.77
CA LEU A 139 25.37 -13.52 1.67
C LEU A 139 25.87 -13.23 0.25
N ALA A 140 25.20 -13.77 -0.77
CA ALA A 140 25.51 -13.54 -2.17
C ALA A 140 25.31 -12.07 -2.56
N TYR A 141 24.19 -11.46 -2.15
CA TYR A 141 23.88 -10.05 -2.37
C TYR A 141 24.98 -9.15 -1.79
N ALA A 142 25.30 -9.34 -0.50
CA ALA A 142 26.36 -8.58 0.18
C ALA A 142 27.72 -8.73 -0.51
N ARG A 143 28.02 -9.94 -1.00
CA ARG A 143 29.26 -10.23 -1.72
C ARG A 143 29.33 -9.54 -3.08
N ILE A 144 28.28 -9.63 -3.90
CA ILE A 144 28.19 -8.95 -5.20
C ILE A 144 28.38 -7.45 -4.99
N ARG A 145 27.66 -6.86 -4.04
CA ARG A 145 27.78 -5.44 -3.69
C ARG A 145 29.21 -5.08 -3.31
N SER A 146 29.83 -5.83 -2.42
CA SER A 146 31.21 -5.59 -2.00
C SER A 146 32.21 -5.64 -3.15
N ILE A 147 32.06 -6.57 -4.11
CA ILE A 147 32.96 -6.67 -5.26
C ILE A 147 32.77 -5.48 -6.20
N VAL A 148 31.53 -5.12 -6.51
CA VAL A 148 31.23 -3.99 -7.40
C VAL A 148 31.74 -2.69 -6.78
N GLU A 149 31.41 -2.40 -5.52
CA GLU A 149 31.87 -1.19 -4.82
C GLU A 149 33.40 -1.12 -4.70
N ALA A 150 34.08 -2.25 -4.52
CA ALA A 150 35.54 -2.30 -4.50
C ALA A 150 36.18 -2.14 -5.89
N THR A 151 35.42 -2.39 -6.96
CA THR A 151 35.89 -2.31 -8.35
C THR A 151 35.67 -0.93 -8.95
N VAL A 152 34.49 -0.33 -8.75
CA VAL A 152 34.13 0.97 -9.36
C VAL A 152 34.92 2.13 -8.74
N THR A 153 35.19 3.17 -9.53
CA THR A 153 35.97 4.33 -9.08
C THR A 153 35.19 5.20 -8.09
N ASP A 154 33.89 5.36 -8.31
CA ASP A 154 32.97 6.11 -7.44
C ASP A 154 31.72 5.28 -7.16
N PRO A 155 31.59 4.67 -5.97
CA PRO A 155 30.44 3.82 -5.64
C PRO A 155 29.13 4.60 -5.52
N THR A 156 29.14 5.94 -5.43
CA THR A 156 27.90 6.74 -5.37
C THR A 156 27.14 6.78 -6.70
N MET A 157 27.81 6.39 -7.80
CA MET A 157 27.20 6.25 -9.13
C MET A 157 26.47 4.92 -9.33
N VAL A 158 26.43 4.08 -8.29
CA VAL A 158 25.73 2.79 -8.27
C VAL A 158 24.69 2.81 -7.15
N ARG A 159 23.45 2.44 -7.46
CA ARG A 159 22.39 2.20 -6.46
C ARG A 159 21.97 0.74 -6.46
N TRP A 160 21.60 0.25 -5.28
CA TRP A 160 21.30 -1.16 -5.05
C TRP A 160 19.81 -1.37 -4.81
N ALA A 161 19.19 -2.14 -5.68
CA ALA A 161 17.80 -2.56 -5.57
C ALA A 161 17.70 -3.96 -4.96
N PHE A 162 16.75 -4.17 -4.05
CA PHE A 162 16.25 -5.48 -3.66
C PHE A 162 15.01 -5.76 -4.48
N ALA A 163 15.02 -6.78 -5.36
CA ALA A 163 13.97 -6.97 -6.36
C ALA A 163 13.33 -8.38 -6.30
N PRO A 164 12.57 -8.72 -5.25
CA PRO A 164 11.73 -9.91 -5.20
C PRO A 164 10.62 -9.89 -6.27
N ASN A 165 10.05 -11.07 -6.51
CA ASN A 165 8.75 -11.21 -7.14
C ASN A 165 7.66 -10.73 -6.16
N GLY A 166 6.55 -10.23 -6.70
CA GLY A 166 5.40 -9.76 -5.93
C GLY A 166 4.80 -10.82 -5.01
N TRP A 167 4.99 -12.11 -5.29
CA TRP A 167 4.62 -13.20 -4.39
C TRP A 167 5.80 -14.12 -4.12
N SER A 168 5.72 -14.93 -3.06
CA SER A 168 6.80 -15.83 -2.64
C SER A 168 6.36 -17.30 -2.60
N GLU A 169 7.30 -18.19 -2.88
CA GLU A 169 7.10 -19.64 -2.75
C GLU A 169 7.38 -20.10 -1.32
N GLU A 170 6.42 -20.81 -0.73
CA GLU A 170 6.52 -21.35 0.62
C GLU A 170 7.73 -22.31 0.77
N PRO A 171 8.45 -22.27 1.91
CA PRO A 171 8.06 -21.68 3.19
C PRO A 171 8.60 -20.26 3.43
N TYR A 172 9.05 -19.55 2.39
CA TYR A 172 9.77 -18.29 2.55
C TYR A 172 8.94 -17.11 2.04
N GLY A 173 8.92 -16.01 2.79
CA GLY A 173 8.31 -14.75 2.40
C GLY A 173 9.31 -13.74 1.83
N ILE A 174 8.83 -12.57 1.42
CA ILE A 174 9.67 -11.49 0.86
C ILE A 174 10.75 -11.06 1.87
N ALA A 175 10.37 -10.84 3.12
CA ALA A 175 11.26 -10.36 4.17
C ALA A 175 12.40 -11.32 4.52
N ASP A 176 12.23 -12.63 4.30
CA ASP A 176 13.27 -13.64 4.57
C ASP A 176 14.52 -13.41 3.73
N TYR A 177 14.34 -12.90 2.50
CA TYR A 177 15.40 -12.61 1.55
C TYR A 177 16.02 -11.23 1.74
N TYR A 178 15.41 -10.33 2.54
CA TYR A 178 15.90 -8.96 2.65
C TYR A 178 17.34 -8.91 3.22
N PRO A 179 18.33 -8.39 2.47
CA PRO A 179 19.73 -8.42 2.89
C PRO A 179 20.07 -7.40 3.98
N GLY A 180 19.17 -6.46 4.26
CA GLY A 180 19.28 -5.48 5.34
C GLY A 180 19.34 -4.03 4.83
N GLY A 181 18.82 -3.09 5.63
CA GLY A 181 18.60 -1.70 5.21
C GLY A 181 19.87 -0.90 4.88
N GLY A 182 21.03 -1.30 5.38
CA GLY A 182 22.32 -0.71 4.98
C GLY A 182 22.84 -1.20 3.63
N LEU A 183 22.31 -2.33 3.12
CA LEU A 183 22.72 -2.93 1.85
C LEU A 183 21.82 -2.55 0.67
N VAL A 184 20.62 -2.02 0.92
CA VAL A 184 19.60 -1.74 -0.08
C VAL A 184 19.31 -0.24 -0.12
N ASP A 185 19.37 0.37 -1.31
CA ASP A 185 18.96 1.76 -1.54
C ASP A 185 17.47 1.86 -1.93
N ILE A 186 16.98 0.89 -2.72
CA ILE A 186 15.64 0.88 -3.31
C ILE A 186 14.99 -0.49 -3.06
N ILE A 187 13.76 -0.52 -2.56
CA ILE A 187 12.96 -1.75 -2.56
C ILE A 187 12.25 -1.82 -3.91
N SER A 188 12.28 -2.96 -4.56
CA SER A 188 11.67 -3.13 -5.87
C SER A 188 10.92 -4.43 -5.97
N LEU A 189 9.97 -4.51 -6.89
CA LEU A 189 9.11 -5.70 -7.04
C LEU A 189 8.91 -6.02 -8.54
N SER A 190 8.84 -7.31 -8.85
CA SER A 190 8.28 -7.79 -10.12
C SER A 190 6.81 -8.16 -9.92
N THR A 191 5.89 -7.46 -10.58
CA THR A 191 4.44 -7.66 -10.41
C THR A 191 3.74 -7.80 -11.77
N TYR A 192 2.91 -8.83 -11.94
CA TYR A 192 2.30 -9.12 -13.24
C TYR A 192 0.82 -9.47 -13.11
N ASN A 193 0.00 -9.01 -14.05
CA ASN A 193 -1.35 -9.53 -14.25
C ASN A 193 -1.34 -10.62 -15.33
N PHE A 194 -1.42 -11.88 -14.91
CA PHE A 194 -1.43 -13.06 -15.78
C PHE A 194 -2.80 -13.39 -16.39
N GLY A 195 -3.85 -12.62 -16.11
CA GLY A 195 -5.16 -12.76 -16.76
C GLY A 195 -5.84 -14.11 -16.50
N ASP A 196 -6.66 -14.57 -17.44
CA ASP A 196 -7.48 -15.80 -17.28
C ASP A 196 -6.82 -17.07 -17.88
N HIS A 197 -5.49 -17.14 -17.93
CA HIS A 197 -4.79 -18.29 -18.49
C HIS A 197 -4.73 -19.49 -17.53
N PRO A 198 -4.64 -20.74 -18.01
CA PRO A 198 -4.56 -21.91 -17.14
C PRO A 198 -3.36 -21.85 -16.17
N GLY A 199 -3.63 -21.93 -14.86
CA GLY A 199 -2.60 -21.84 -13.82
C GLY A 199 -2.36 -20.41 -13.31
N SER A 200 -3.08 -19.42 -13.82
CA SER A 200 -3.17 -18.08 -13.22
C SER A 200 -4.29 -18.03 -12.18
N ASN A 201 -4.31 -16.95 -11.39
CA ASN A 201 -5.37 -16.64 -10.42
C ASN A 201 -6.50 -15.79 -11.03
N GLY A 202 -6.64 -15.77 -12.37
CA GLY A 202 -7.60 -14.94 -13.08
C GLY A 202 -7.15 -13.48 -13.23
N TRP A 203 -7.98 -12.69 -13.91
CA TRP A 203 -7.74 -11.24 -14.09
C TRP A 203 -7.59 -10.50 -12.75
N MET A 204 -6.46 -9.81 -12.58
CA MET A 204 -6.19 -8.95 -11.42
C MET A 204 -6.03 -7.50 -11.85
N ASN A 205 -6.77 -6.59 -11.21
CA ASN A 205 -6.56 -5.15 -11.39
C ASN A 205 -5.29 -4.67 -10.67
N PRO A 206 -4.81 -3.42 -10.88
CA PRO A 206 -3.61 -2.90 -10.23
C PRO A 206 -3.61 -2.98 -8.70
N PRO A 207 -4.71 -2.71 -7.96
CA PRO A 207 -4.73 -2.95 -6.51
C PRO A 207 -4.35 -4.40 -6.11
N MET A 208 -4.89 -5.40 -6.80
CA MET A 208 -4.63 -6.82 -6.50
C MET A 208 -3.27 -7.32 -7.01
N SER A 209 -2.83 -6.82 -8.17
CA SER A 209 -1.60 -7.29 -8.81
C SER A 209 -0.36 -6.48 -8.45
N ILE A 210 -0.52 -5.28 -7.89
CA ILE A 210 0.58 -4.37 -7.52
C ILE A 210 0.48 -4.00 -6.04
N GLN A 211 -0.58 -3.29 -5.64
CA GLN A 211 -0.60 -2.61 -4.33
C GLN A 211 -0.51 -3.59 -3.18
N GLN A 212 -1.26 -4.71 -3.26
CA GLN A 212 -1.18 -5.78 -2.26
C GLN A 212 0.26 -6.20 -1.94
N TRP A 213 1.11 -6.34 -2.97
CA TRP A 213 2.48 -6.81 -2.81
C TRP A 213 3.46 -5.70 -2.42
N VAL A 214 3.15 -4.45 -2.80
CA VAL A 214 3.86 -3.28 -2.30
C VAL A 214 3.63 -3.12 -0.80
N ASP A 215 2.38 -3.29 -0.35
CA ASP A 215 2.00 -3.23 1.07
C ASP A 215 2.64 -4.40 1.85
N GLU A 216 2.57 -5.64 1.35
CA GLU A 216 3.25 -6.78 2.00
C GLU A 216 4.75 -6.51 2.18
N ALA A 217 5.43 -6.01 1.14
CA ALA A 217 6.84 -5.68 1.22
C ALA A 217 7.10 -4.50 2.19
N ARG A 218 6.22 -3.48 2.23
CA ARG A 218 6.33 -2.36 3.17
C ARG A 218 6.18 -2.81 4.62
N ASP A 219 5.23 -3.70 4.89
CA ASP A 219 4.85 -4.09 6.23
C ASP A 219 5.79 -5.15 6.82
N THR A 220 6.31 -6.05 5.98
CA THR A 220 7.15 -7.16 6.45
C THR A 220 8.64 -6.86 6.45
N ILE A 221 9.12 -5.95 5.60
CA ILE A 221 10.55 -5.62 5.51
C ILE A 221 10.91 -4.54 6.57
N PRO A 222 11.88 -4.81 7.46
CA PRO A 222 12.30 -3.82 8.45
C PRO A 222 12.85 -2.53 7.82
N GLY A 223 12.21 -1.40 8.15
CA GLY A 223 12.58 -0.06 7.69
C GLY A 223 12.24 0.21 6.22
N ALA A 224 11.25 -0.50 5.65
CA ALA A 224 10.85 -0.31 4.27
C ALA A 224 10.12 1.02 4.01
N ALA A 225 9.34 1.52 4.97
CA ALA A 225 8.68 2.84 4.87
C ALA A 225 9.68 4.00 4.65
N ASP A 226 10.94 3.81 5.04
CA ASP A 226 12.04 4.77 4.84
C ASP A 226 12.80 4.57 3.51
N LYS A 227 12.25 3.78 2.59
CA LYS A 227 12.88 3.52 1.28
C LYS A 227 11.91 3.81 0.14
N PRO A 228 12.41 4.32 -0.99
CA PRO A 228 11.61 4.37 -2.20
C PRO A 228 11.36 2.95 -2.71
N PHE A 229 10.15 2.76 -3.22
CA PHE A 229 9.71 1.58 -3.94
C PHE A 229 9.73 1.84 -5.44
N LEU A 230 10.10 0.82 -6.22
CA LEU A 230 10.06 0.86 -7.68
C LEU A 230 9.53 -0.47 -8.22
N LEU A 231 8.52 -0.47 -9.09
CA LEU A 231 8.16 -1.72 -9.78
C LEU A 231 9.26 -2.03 -10.80
N ALA A 232 10.22 -2.90 -10.45
CA ALA A 232 11.35 -3.25 -11.30
C ALA A 232 10.91 -3.95 -12.59
N GLN A 233 9.78 -4.64 -12.54
CA GLN A 233 9.13 -5.24 -13.71
C GLN A 233 7.62 -5.21 -13.48
N THR A 234 6.85 -4.70 -14.44
CA THR A 234 5.40 -4.89 -14.42
C THR A 234 4.78 -4.97 -15.80
N ALA A 235 3.77 -5.82 -15.98
CA ALA A 235 2.98 -5.90 -17.20
C ALA A 235 1.66 -6.64 -16.97
N SER A 236 0.76 -6.49 -17.94
CA SER A 236 -0.50 -7.23 -18.00
C SER A 236 -0.64 -7.95 -19.33
N VAL A 237 -1.32 -9.10 -19.30
CA VAL A 237 -1.86 -9.74 -20.51
C VAL A 237 -3.17 -9.08 -20.93
N SER A 238 -3.68 -9.45 -22.12
CA SER A 238 -5.01 -9.01 -22.58
C SER A 238 -6.13 -10.01 -22.26
N SER A 239 -5.80 -11.22 -21.80
CA SER A 239 -6.78 -12.26 -21.48
C SER A 239 -7.48 -11.97 -20.15
N GLY A 240 -8.81 -11.99 -20.13
CA GLY A 240 -9.61 -11.81 -18.90
C GLY A 240 -10.07 -10.37 -18.60
N GLY A 241 -9.57 -9.37 -19.34
CA GLY A 241 -9.99 -7.98 -19.13
C GLY A 241 -9.42 -6.98 -20.13
N ASP A 242 -9.56 -5.70 -19.80
CA ASP A 242 -9.11 -4.58 -20.65
C ASP A 242 -7.70 -4.14 -20.22
N LYS A 243 -6.70 -4.47 -21.06
CA LYS A 243 -5.30 -4.16 -20.81
C LYS A 243 -4.99 -2.66 -20.93
N ASP A 244 -5.70 -1.92 -21.80
CA ASP A 244 -5.51 -0.47 -21.90
C ASP A 244 -6.00 0.20 -20.61
N ALA A 245 -7.17 -0.19 -20.10
CA ALA A 245 -7.65 0.28 -18.82
C ALA A 245 -6.69 -0.11 -17.67
N TRP A 246 -6.22 -1.36 -17.65
CA TRP A 246 -5.28 -1.83 -16.61
C TRP A 246 -3.98 -1.01 -16.61
N VAL A 247 -3.40 -0.74 -17.78
CA VAL A 247 -2.17 0.03 -17.88
C VAL A 247 -2.40 1.46 -17.42
N ALA A 248 -3.50 2.11 -17.82
CA ALA A 248 -3.85 3.45 -17.35
C ALA A 248 -4.06 3.49 -15.82
N ASP A 249 -4.73 2.48 -15.26
CA ASP A 249 -4.98 2.36 -13.83
C ASP A 249 -3.69 2.10 -13.03
N MET A 250 -2.71 1.40 -13.62
CA MET A 250 -1.39 1.22 -13.00
C MET A 250 -0.68 2.56 -12.77
N PHE A 251 -0.76 3.52 -13.71
CA PHE A 251 -0.23 4.87 -13.46
C PHE A 251 -0.95 5.58 -12.30
N THR A 252 -2.27 5.37 -12.15
CA THR A 252 -3.04 5.89 -11.01
C THR A 252 -2.52 5.28 -9.71
N GLN A 253 -2.36 3.95 -9.70
CA GLN A 253 -1.91 3.19 -8.54
C GLN A 253 -0.53 3.65 -8.08
N VAL A 254 0.41 3.76 -9.02
CA VAL A 254 1.79 4.19 -8.71
C VAL A 254 1.82 5.63 -8.20
N ALA A 255 1.05 6.54 -8.80
CA ALA A 255 0.99 7.92 -8.33
C ALA A 255 0.27 8.08 -6.98
N GLY A 256 -0.63 7.16 -6.63
CA GLY A 256 -1.38 7.19 -5.38
C GLY A 256 -0.57 6.75 -4.16
N ASP A 257 0.58 6.12 -4.35
CA ASP A 257 1.44 5.63 -3.27
C ASP A 257 2.65 6.54 -3.08
N PRO A 258 2.87 7.12 -1.88
CA PRO A 258 3.94 8.10 -1.68
C PRO A 258 5.35 7.51 -1.75
N ASN A 259 5.53 6.21 -1.46
CA ASN A 259 6.83 5.56 -1.58
C ASN A 259 7.11 5.01 -2.98
N LEU A 260 6.08 4.79 -3.80
CA LEU A 260 6.24 4.20 -5.12
C LEU A 260 6.67 5.25 -6.15
N VAL A 261 7.98 5.39 -6.34
CA VAL A 261 8.55 6.47 -7.17
C VAL A 261 8.45 6.21 -8.68
N GLY A 262 7.98 5.04 -9.09
CA GLY A 262 7.83 4.69 -10.49
C GLY A 262 7.72 3.21 -10.77
N PHE A 263 7.84 2.86 -12.04
CA PHE A 263 7.76 1.49 -12.53
C PHE A 263 8.62 1.31 -13.79
N ILE A 264 8.90 0.06 -14.16
CA ILE A 264 9.54 -0.31 -15.42
C ILE A 264 8.66 -1.34 -16.12
N TYR A 265 7.98 -0.91 -17.18
CA TYR A 265 7.03 -1.76 -17.89
C TYR A 265 7.77 -2.83 -18.71
N PHE A 266 7.32 -4.07 -18.59
CA PHE A 266 7.93 -5.23 -19.24
C PHE A 266 7.44 -5.39 -20.69
N ASN A 267 7.87 -4.48 -21.57
CA ASN A 267 7.52 -4.50 -22.99
C ASN A 267 8.37 -5.53 -23.76
N ILE A 268 8.22 -6.83 -23.43
CA ILE A 268 8.94 -7.93 -24.07
C ILE A 268 7.95 -8.93 -24.69
N ASP A 269 8.28 -9.43 -25.87
CA ASP A 269 7.54 -10.48 -26.56
C ASP A 269 7.98 -11.88 -26.08
N GLU A 270 7.20 -12.44 -25.16
CA GLU A 270 7.33 -13.83 -24.74
C GLU A 270 6.38 -14.77 -25.48
N THR A 271 5.53 -14.28 -26.38
CA THR A 271 4.45 -15.06 -27.02
C THR A 271 4.97 -16.21 -27.88
N SER A 272 6.21 -16.07 -28.37
CA SER A 272 6.92 -17.12 -29.11
C SER A 272 7.30 -18.33 -28.24
N PHE A 273 7.44 -18.13 -26.93
CA PHE A 273 7.74 -19.18 -25.95
C PHE A 273 6.49 -19.63 -25.20
N ASN A 274 5.67 -18.67 -24.78
CA ASN A 274 4.39 -18.92 -24.14
C ASN A 274 3.33 -17.93 -24.70
N PRO A 275 2.37 -18.40 -25.51
CA PRO A 275 1.38 -17.53 -26.15
C PRO A 275 0.46 -16.81 -25.16
N ASP A 276 0.41 -17.28 -23.92
CA ASP A 276 -0.36 -16.70 -22.81
C ASP A 276 0.36 -15.50 -22.14
N ARG A 277 1.49 -15.04 -22.69
CA ARG A 277 2.33 -13.97 -22.13
C ARG A 277 2.49 -12.80 -23.11
N ASP A 278 1.37 -12.16 -23.46
CA ASP A 278 1.34 -11.01 -24.37
C ASP A 278 1.63 -9.67 -23.66
N TRP A 279 2.78 -9.56 -23.00
CA TRP A 279 3.16 -8.37 -22.21
C TRP A 279 3.32 -7.10 -23.04
N LYS A 280 3.89 -7.28 -24.24
CA LYS A 280 4.22 -6.21 -25.19
C LYS A 280 3.04 -5.27 -25.44
N ILE A 281 3.34 -3.98 -25.38
CA ILE A 281 2.44 -2.87 -25.75
C ILE A 281 2.92 -2.18 -27.02
N TRP A 282 4.19 -2.35 -27.40
CA TRP A 282 4.76 -1.63 -28.52
C TRP A 282 5.93 -2.38 -29.17
N GLN A 283 6.03 -2.34 -30.50
CA GLN A 283 7.22 -2.75 -31.26
C GLN A 283 7.20 -2.18 -32.67
N ASP A 284 8.35 -1.72 -33.18
CA ASP A 284 8.56 -1.34 -34.58
C ASP A 284 7.49 -0.37 -35.12
N ASP A 285 7.18 0.67 -34.35
CA ASP A 285 6.14 1.68 -34.61
C ASP A 285 4.70 1.13 -34.66
N VAL A 286 4.47 -0.05 -34.08
CA VAL A 286 3.16 -0.68 -33.95
C VAL A 286 2.74 -0.72 -32.48
N GLY A 287 1.62 -0.06 -32.17
CA GLY A 287 0.93 -0.17 -30.88
C GLY A 287 0.11 -1.45 -30.78
N TYR A 288 0.17 -2.08 -29.61
CA TYR A 288 -0.61 -3.26 -29.22
C TYR A 288 -1.59 -2.91 -28.09
N SER A 289 -2.41 -3.87 -27.69
CA SER A 289 -3.25 -3.78 -26.49
C SER A 289 -2.41 -3.32 -25.28
N GLY A 290 -2.88 -2.30 -24.56
CA GLY A 290 -2.16 -1.64 -23.47
C GLY A 290 -1.41 -0.36 -23.88
N TYR A 291 -1.17 -0.14 -25.17
CA TYR A 291 -0.45 1.05 -25.64
C TYR A 291 -1.23 2.34 -25.43
N ALA A 292 -2.54 2.33 -25.68
CA ALA A 292 -3.37 3.52 -25.52
C ALA A 292 -3.44 3.92 -24.04
N GLY A 293 -3.56 2.93 -23.15
CA GLY A 293 -3.48 3.12 -21.71
C GLY A 293 -2.12 3.70 -21.27
N PHE A 294 -1.03 3.23 -21.87
CA PHE A 294 0.30 3.75 -21.57
C PHE A 294 0.48 5.20 -22.02
N VAL A 295 0.01 5.55 -23.23
CA VAL A 295 0.03 6.93 -23.75
C VAL A 295 -0.82 7.85 -22.86
N GLU A 296 -2.00 7.39 -22.43
CA GLU A 296 -2.84 8.13 -21.48
C GLU A 296 -2.09 8.39 -20.17
N GLY A 297 -1.49 7.35 -19.59
CA GLY A 297 -0.72 7.42 -18.35
C GLY A 297 0.42 8.44 -18.42
N MET A 298 1.24 8.39 -19.47
CA MET A 298 2.33 9.36 -19.69
C MET A 298 1.84 10.81 -19.84
N GLY A 299 0.61 11.01 -20.30
CA GLY A 299 0.02 12.34 -20.46
C GLY A 299 -0.46 12.98 -19.15
N ARG A 300 -0.41 12.25 -18.02
CA ARG A 300 -0.93 12.73 -16.73
C ARG A 300 0.04 13.69 -16.06
N ALA A 301 -0.51 14.66 -15.32
CA ALA A 301 0.28 15.65 -14.58
C ALA A 301 1.16 15.04 -13.47
N THR A 302 0.80 13.84 -13.00
CA THR A 302 1.55 13.07 -12.00
C THR A 302 2.74 12.31 -12.57
N THR A 303 2.86 12.20 -13.90
CA THR A 303 3.98 11.51 -14.56
C THR A 303 5.03 12.51 -15.02
N GLY A 304 6.26 12.30 -14.55
CA GLY A 304 7.41 13.14 -14.88
C GLY A 304 8.52 12.40 -15.60
N TYR A 305 9.45 13.19 -16.10
CA TYR A 305 10.70 12.72 -16.68
C TYR A 305 11.87 13.45 -16.01
N GLN A 306 12.87 12.69 -15.58
CA GLN A 306 14.11 13.26 -15.08
C GLN A 306 15.31 12.44 -15.56
N PHE A 307 16.22 13.10 -16.29
CA PHE A 307 17.49 12.53 -16.68
C PHE A 307 18.55 13.65 -16.86
N PRO A 308 19.78 13.45 -16.37
CA PRO A 308 20.20 12.37 -15.48
C PRO A 308 19.56 12.52 -14.09
N LEU A 309 19.39 11.41 -13.36
CA LEU A 309 18.89 11.39 -11.99
C LEU A 309 19.99 11.83 -11.00
N THR A 310 20.61 12.98 -11.20
CA THR A 310 21.82 13.38 -10.44
C THR A 310 21.61 13.43 -8.93
N ASN A 311 20.38 13.70 -8.45
CA ASN A 311 20.07 13.70 -7.01
C ASN A 311 19.97 12.29 -6.41
N TRP A 312 19.78 11.27 -7.25
CA TRP A 312 19.79 9.88 -6.80
C TRP A 312 21.20 9.35 -6.64
N PHE A 313 22.20 9.88 -7.35
CA PHE A 313 23.56 9.33 -7.38
C PHE A 313 24.54 10.24 -6.62
N GLN A 314 24.31 10.34 -5.31
CA GLN A 314 25.09 11.13 -4.36
C GLN A 314 25.18 10.35 -3.04
N SER A 315 26.08 10.76 -2.14
CA SER A 315 26.07 10.20 -0.79
C SER A 315 24.78 10.59 -0.05
N GLY A 316 24.16 9.63 0.65
CA GLY A 316 22.96 9.86 1.45
C GLY A 316 21.71 9.14 0.91
N PRO A 317 20.56 9.34 1.59
CA PRO A 317 19.29 8.75 1.19
C PRO A 317 18.82 9.29 -0.15
N LEU A 318 18.01 8.51 -0.85
CA LEU A 318 17.38 8.92 -2.10
C LEU A 318 16.30 9.98 -1.83
N PRO A 319 16.07 10.91 -2.77
CA PRO A 319 14.97 11.87 -2.65
C PRO A 319 13.65 11.19 -3.02
N PHE A 320 12.78 10.96 -2.05
CA PHE A 320 11.40 10.49 -2.24
C PHE A 320 10.49 11.11 -1.19
N VAL A 321 9.18 11.04 -1.42
CA VAL A 321 8.19 11.43 -0.41
C VAL A 321 8.10 10.29 0.58
N GLN A 322 8.51 10.51 1.82
CA GLN A 322 8.37 9.49 2.85
C GLN A 322 6.89 9.19 3.06
N TYR A 323 6.61 7.93 3.37
CA TYR A 323 5.28 7.53 3.79
C TYR A 323 5.18 8.00 5.23
N GLU A 324 4.38 9.03 5.47
CA GLU A 324 4.02 9.40 6.83
C GLU A 324 2.89 8.46 7.26
N PRO A 325 2.97 7.87 8.47
CA PRO A 325 1.83 7.15 9.03
C PRO A 325 0.58 8.03 8.94
N PRO A 326 -0.61 7.43 8.79
CA PRO A 326 -1.87 8.16 8.73
C PRO A 326 -1.94 9.26 9.77
N CYS A 327 -1.58 8.93 11.01
CA CYS A 327 -1.41 9.85 12.11
C CYS A 327 0.02 10.41 12.16
N PRO A 328 0.23 11.73 11.95
CA PRO A 328 1.55 12.33 12.07
C PRO A 328 2.06 12.30 13.51
N GLU A 329 3.37 12.10 13.69
CA GLU A 329 3.99 12.03 15.03
C GLU A 329 3.64 13.25 15.91
N GLY A 330 3.02 13.00 17.06
CA GLY A 330 2.61 14.04 18.01
C GLY A 330 1.24 14.67 17.72
N SER A 331 0.50 14.16 16.73
CA SER A 331 -0.91 14.47 16.53
C SER A 331 -1.78 13.62 17.46
N ASP A 332 -3.02 14.06 17.64
CA ASP A 332 -4.02 13.43 18.50
C ASP A 332 -5.06 12.77 17.58
N CYS A 333 -4.71 11.58 17.08
CA CYS A 333 -5.55 10.85 16.13
C CYS A 333 -6.31 9.73 16.84
N ASP A 334 -7.43 9.34 16.25
CA ASP A 334 -8.17 8.18 16.71
C ASP A 334 -7.48 6.86 16.34
N THR A 335 -7.71 5.87 17.19
CA THR A 335 -7.29 4.48 17.08
C THR A 335 -8.49 3.54 17.09
N ILE A 336 -8.24 2.23 17.10
CA ILE A 336 -9.28 1.19 17.05
C ILE A 336 -9.15 0.24 18.24
N ALA A 337 -10.30 -0.10 18.83
CA ALA A 337 -10.47 -1.21 19.74
C ALA A 337 -11.21 -2.36 19.05
N PHE A 338 -10.58 -3.53 18.98
CA PHE A 338 -11.21 -4.75 18.46
C PHE A 338 -11.77 -5.61 19.58
N VAL A 339 -12.87 -6.31 19.31
CA VAL A 339 -13.50 -7.20 20.30
C VAL A 339 -13.60 -8.61 19.76
N ASP A 340 -13.09 -9.57 20.52
CA ASP A 340 -13.17 -11.00 20.19
C ASP A 340 -14.54 -11.60 20.63
N PRO A 341 -14.88 -12.84 20.22
CA PRO A 341 -16.11 -13.51 20.65
C PRO A 341 -16.20 -13.78 22.16
N GLY A 342 -15.08 -13.75 22.88
CA GLY A 342 -14.96 -13.89 24.33
C GLY A 342 -15.15 -12.60 25.13
N SER A 343 -15.30 -11.44 24.46
CA SER A 343 -15.32 -10.09 25.06
C SER A 343 -13.97 -9.60 25.59
N GLU A 344 -12.89 -10.13 25.05
CA GLU A 344 -11.56 -9.52 25.10
C GLU A 344 -11.52 -8.34 24.14
N ILE A 345 -11.08 -7.19 24.66
CA ILE A 345 -10.86 -5.94 23.94
C ILE A 345 -9.35 -5.82 23.69
N ASN A 346 -9.01 -5.57 22.44
CA ASN A 346 -7.66 -5.33 21.94
C ASN A 346 -7.61 -3.87 21.48
N LEU A 347 -7.15 -2.98 22.35
CA LEU A 347 -7.04 -1.55 22.08
C LEU A 347 -5.67 -1.25 21.47
N LEU A 348 -5.63 -0.79 20.22
CA LEU A 348 -4.41 -0.40 19.55
C LEU A 348 -3.89 0.94 20.08
N SER A 349 -2.56 1.09 20.21
CA SER A 349 -1.95 2.36 20.59
C SER A 349 -1.94 3.41 19.49
N ASP A 350 -2.07 3.00 18.23
CA ASP A 350 -2.07 3.84 17.03
C ASP A 350 -2.54 3.00 15.81
N ILE A 351 -2.90 3.63 14.70
CA ILE A 351 -3.26 2.97 13.43
C ILE A 351 -2.02 2.68 12.57
N HIS A 352 -1.14 1.83 13.10
CA HIS A 352 0.14 1.47 12.48
C HIS A 352 0.44 -0.04 12.66
N PRO A 353 1.12 -0.74 11.72
CA PRO A 353 1.32 -2.19 11.83
C PRO A 353 2.24 -2.58 13.01
N ALA A 354 3.08 -1.65 13.47
CA ALA A 354 3.92 -1.81 14.65
C ALA A 354 3.27 -1.28 15.95
N ALA A 355 1.98 -0.93 15.93
CA ALA A 355 1.27 -0.49 17.12
C ALA A 355 1.28 -1.58 18.19
N THR A 356 1.35 -1.16 19.45
CA THR A 356 1.20 -2.06 20.59
C THR A 356 -0.26 -2.20 20.96
N THR A 357 -0.65 -3.37 21.44
CA THR A 357 -2.03 -3.65 21.87
C THR A 357 -2.12 -3.69 23.39
N ASN A 358 -3.14 -3.03 23.95
CA ASN A 358 -3.58 -3.23 25.32
C ASN A 358 -4.77 -4.21 25.35
N GLU A 359 -4.60 -5.35 26.01
CA GLU A 359 -5.56 -6.45 26.04
C GLU A 359 -6.26 -6.55 27.40
N PHE A 360 -7.59 -6.54 27.41
CA PHE A 360 -8.38 -6.66 28.63
C PHE A 360 -9.80 -7.18 28.39
N TYR A 361 -10.47 -7.70 29.41
CA TYR A 361 -11.84 -8.21 29.30
C TYR A 361 -12.85 -7.22 29.88
N TYR A 362 -13.94 -6.97 29.14
CA TYR A 362 -15.06 -6.18 29.64
C TYR A 362 -16.39 -6.63 29.02
N GLY A 363 -17.46 -6.62 29.81
CA GLY A 363 -18.79 -7.01 29.35
C GLY A 363 -19.02 -8.51 29.17
N THR A 364 -19.98 -8.86 28.32
CA THR A 364 -20.31 -10.25 27.97
C THR A 364 -20.50 -10.42 26.47
N PRO A 365 -20.41 -11.65 25.93
CA PRO A 365 -20.56 -11.88 24.49
C PRO A 365 -21.92 -11.51 23.89
N ALA A 366 -22.93 -11.15 24.68
CA ALA A 366 -24.22 -10.68 24.16
C ALA A 366 -24.36 -9.15 24.16
N ASP A 367 -23.42 -8.44 24.78
CA ASP A 367 -23.41 -6.99 24.85
C ASP A 367 -22.76 -6.41 23.57
N VAL A 368 -23.24 -5.24 23.16
CA VAL A 368 -22.66 -4.43 22.09
C VAL A 368 -21.58 -3.55 22.73
N PRO A 369 -20.32 -3.68 22.31
CA PRO A 369 -19.23 -2.92 22.89
C PRO A 369 -19.26 -1.47 22.37
N LEU A 370 -18.77 -0.54 23.19
CA LEU A 370 -18.66 0.89 22.93
C LEU A 370 -17.31 1.41 23.44
N MET A 371 -16.85 2.54 22.92
CA MET A 371 -15.73 3.31 23.46
C MET A 371 -16.15 4.78 23.50
N GLY A 372 -15.70 5.52 24.52
CA GLY A 372 -15.92 6.96 24.65
C GLY A 372 -15.29 7.54 25.92
N ASP A 373 -15.06 8.84 25.94
CA ASP A 373 -14.58 9.61 27.08
C ASP A 373 -15.74 9.97 28.03
N TRP A 374 -16.11 9.01 28.88
CA TRP A 374 -17.27 9.13 29.77
C TRP A 374 -17.08 10.13 30.91
N ASP A 375 -15.83 10.38 31.33
CA ASP A 375 -15.49 11.26 32.45
C ASP A 375 -14.72 12.53 32.08
N CYS A 376 -14.65 12.81 30.77
CA CYS A 376 -14.14 14.04 30.18
C CYS A 376 -12.65 14.26 30.44
N ASP A 377 -11.86 13.19 30.50
CA ASP A 377 -10.42 13.24 30.77
C ASP A 377 -9.54 13.25 29.50
N GLY A 378 -10.18 13.13 28.33
CA GLY A 378 -9.59 13.07 27.00
C GLY A 378 -9.29 11.65 26.51
N THR A 379 -9.55 10.60 27.30
CA THR A 379 -9.23 9.21 26.95
C THR A 379 -10.51 8.41 26.73
N ALA A 380 -10.64 7.77 25.57
CA ALA A 380 -11.74 6.85 25.35
C ALA A 380 -11.56 5.58 26.20
N THR A 381 -12.63 5.17 26.88
CA THR A 381 -12.66 4.01 27.78
C THR A 381 -13.86 3.12 27.48
N PRO A 382 -13.84 1.83 27.89
CA PRO A 382 -14.80 0.86 27.38
C PRO A 382 -16.20 1.02 27.98
N GLY A 383 -17.21 0.85 27.14
CA GLY A 383 -18.62 0.76 27.48
C GLY A 383 -19.27 -0.49 26.90
N MET A 384 -20.40 -0.90 27.47
CA MET A 384 -21.21 -2.03 27.00
C MET A 384 -22.69 -1.67 27.03
N TYR A 385 -23.36 -1.88 25.91
CA TYR A 385 -24.81 -1.78 25.81
C TYR A 385 -25.43 -3.17 25.73
N ARG A 386 -26.41 -3.45 26.58
CA ARG A 386 -27.12 -4.73 26.58
C ARG A 386 -28.39 -4.63 25.72
N PRO A 387 -28.37 -5.14 24.46
CA PRO A 387 -29.50 -4.98 23.54
C PRO A 387 -30.75 -5.74 23.98
N ALA A 388 -30.65 -6.66 24.94
CA ALA A 388 -31.79 -7.39 25.47
C ALA A 388 -32.72 -6.55 26.37
N ASN A 389 -32.21 -5.47 26.97
CA ASN A 389 -32.98 -4.69 27.96
C ASN A 389 -32.61 -3.20 28.05
N GLY A 390 -31.60 -2.73 27.30
CA GLY A 390 -31.20 -1.32 27.27
C GLY A 390 -30.36 -0.86 28.46
N PHE A 391 -29.75 -1.79 29.20
CA PHE A 391 -28.74 -1.45 30.20
C PHE A 391 -27.45 -0.99 29.53
N VAL A 392 -26.82 0.00 30.15
CA VAL A 392 -25.51 0.56 29.81
C VAL A 392 -24.58 0.32 30.98
N TYR A 393 -23.37 -0.13 30.70
CA TYR A 393 -22.27 -0.34 31.65
C TYR A 393 -21.05 0.41 31.12
N LEU A 394 -20.59 1.45 31.83
CA LEU A 394 -19.43 2.24 31.43
C LEU A 394 -18.30 2.04 32.44
N ARG A 395 -17.07 2.11 31.97
CA ARG A 395 -15.86 1.99 32.78
C ARG A 395 -14.90 3.10 32.37
N ASN A 396 -14.27 3.73 33.34
CA ASN A 396 -13.37 4.88 33.13
C ASN A 396 -11.89 4.45 33.09
N SER A 397 -11.62 3.21 32.70
CA SER A 397 -10.26 2.69 32.60
C SER A 397 -10.14 1.56 31.58
N ASN A 398 -9.05 1.59 30.80
CA ASN A 398 -8.70 0.59 29.80
C ASN A 398 -8.05 -0.66 30.45
N ASP A 399 -8.78 -1.31 31.36
CA ASP A 399 -8.37 -2.53 32.05
C ASP A 399 -9.58 -3.43 32.39
N THR A 400 -9.30 -4.66 32.85
CA THR A 400 -10.35 -5.61 33.24
C THR A 400 -11.01 -5.19 34.55
N GLY A 401 -12.34 -5.12 34.59
CA GLY A 401 -13.06 -4.82 35.82
C GLY A 401 -14.58 -4.75 35.68
N VAL A 402 -15.22 -4.15 36.68
CA VAL A 402 -16.67 -3.91 36.74
C VAL A 402 -17.01 -2.53 36.19
N ALA A 403 -18.29 -2.21 35.99
CA ALA A 403 -18.69 -0.86 35.59
C ALA A 403 -18.49 0.15 36.72
N ASP A 404 -18.07 1.36 36.36
CA ASP A 404 -18.05 2.53 37.24
C ASP A 404 -19.42 3.23 37.23
N GLU A 405 -20.09 3.23 36.07
CA GLU A 405 -21.43 3.80 35.88
C GLU A 405 -22.37 2.78 35.23
N GLU A 406 -23.59 2.68 35.76
CA GLU A 406 -24.63 1.79 35.25
C GLU A 406 -25.99 2.48 35.20
N PHE A 407 -26.66 2.45 34.04
CA PHE A 407 -27.99 3.03 33.87
C PHE A 407 -28.75 2.39 32.71
N PHE A 408 -30.00 2.82 32.51
CA PHE A 408 -30.79 2.41 31.35
C PHE A 408 -30.98 3.57 30.38
N PHE A 409 -30.80 3.30 29.10
CA PHE A 409 -31.17 4.23 28.04
C PHE A 409 -31.56 3.45 26.77
N GLY A 410 -32.86 3.38 26.51
CA GLY A 410 -33.41 2.60 25.40
C GLY A 410 -34.22 1.39 25.84
N ILE A 411 -34.51 0.52 24.87
CA ILE A 411 -35.27 -0.72 25.04
C ILE A 411 -34.62 -1.85 24.25
N ALA A 412 -35.19 -3.05 24.36
CA ALA A 412 -34.73 -4.20 23.63
C ALA A 412 -34.74 -3.97 22.10
N GLY A 413 -33.60 -4.20 21.45
CA GLY A 413 -33.42 -4.08 20.00
C GLY A 413 -32.95 -2.71 19.48
N ASP A 414 -32.74 -1.73 20.35
CA ASP A 414 -32.07 -0.48 19.95
C ASP A 414 -30.58 -0.72 19.68
N ILE A 415 -30.00 0.11 18.81
CA ILE A 415 -28.56 0.12 18.51
C ILE A 415 -27.93 1.35 19.18
N PRO A 416 -26.92 1.20 20.04
CA PRO A 416 -26.25 2.32 20.68
C PRO A 416 -25.35 3.10 19.70
N ILE A 417 -25.15 4.38 19.99
CA ILE A 417 -24.12 5.24 19.38
C ILE A 417 -23.52 6.16 20.44
N VAL A 418 -22.33 6.69 20.20
CA VAL A 418 -21.53 7.45 21.17
C VAL A 418 -20.98 8.70 20.50
N GLY A 419 -20.93 9.81 21.23
CA GLY A 419 -20.21 10.99 20.77
C GLY A 419 -20.37 12.19 21.69
N ASP A 420 -19.62 13.26 21.39
CA ASP A 420 -19.77 14.59 21.95
C ASP A 420 -20.79 15.40 21.15
N TRP A 421 -22.04 15.24 21.52
CA TRP A 421 -23.17 15.89 20.84
C TRP A 421 -23.30 17.40 21.10
N ASN A 422 -22.45 17.98 21.97
CA ASN A 422 -22.60 19.36 22.41
C ASN A 422 -21.29 20.16 22.52
N ASN A 423 -20.18 19.61 22.01
CA ASN A 423 -18.85 20.20 22.02
C ASN A 423 -18.41 20.59 23.44
N ASN A 424 -18.54 19.65 24.37
CA ASN A 424 -18.02 19.79 25.74
C ASN A 424 -16.83 18.85 26.04
N SER A 425 -16.32 18.19 25.00
CA SER A 425 -15.25 17.18 25.03
C SER A 425 -15.57 15.96 25.89
N CYS A 426 -16.85 15.65 26.08
CA CYS A 426 -17.30 14.46 26.81
C CYS A 426 -18.20 13.61 25.93
N ASP A 427 -17.96 12.31 25.90
CA ASP A 427 -18.82 11.40 25.18
C ASP A 427 -20.05 11.00 26.00
N THR A 428 -21.20 11.00 25.35
CA THR A 428 -22.43 10.45 25.91
C THR A 428 -23.19 9.61 24.89
N LEU A 429 -24.30 9.00 25.30
CA LEU A 429 -24.98 7.99 24.49
C LEU A 429 -26.11 8.56 23.63
N GLY A 430 -26.23 7.99 22.44
CA GLY A 430 -27.43 7.96 21.64
C GLY A 430 -27.93 6.52 21.41
N ILE A 431 -29.15 6.40 20.87
CA ILE A 431 -29.69 5.15 20.36
C ILE A 431 -30.37 5.37 19.01
N TYR A 432 -30.27 4.36 18.14
CA TYR A 432 -30.98 4.27 16.88
C TYR A 432 -32.05 3.18 16.95
N ARG A 433 -33.27 3.57 16.55
CA ARG A 433 -34.46 2.70 16.55
C ARG A 433 -35.23 2.88 15.26
N ASN A 434 -35.04 1.97 14.30
CA ASN A 434 -35.85 1.87 13.08
C ASN A 434 -36.02 3.20 12.31
N GLY A 435 -34.94 3.93 12.04
CA GLY A 435 -34.97 5.23 11.34
C GLY A 435 -35.13 6.44 12.26
N ARG A 436 -35.13 6.24 13.58
CA ARG A 436 -35.27 7.30 14.57
C ARG A 436 -34.06 7.33 15.50
N VAL A 437 -33.48 8.50 15.66
CA VAL A 437 -32.32 8.77 16.51
C VAL A 437 -32.80 9.43 17.80
N PHE A 438 -32.24 9.00 18.93
CA PHE A 438 -32.41 9.64 20.23
C PHE A 438 -31.03 9.91 20.82
N ILE A 439 -30.72 11.16 21.15
CA ILE A 439 -29.43 11.57 21.72
C ILE A 439 -29.63 12.09 23.12
N LYS A 440 -28.70 11.76 24.02
CA LYS A 440 -28.71 12.22 25.39
C LYS A 440 -27.35 12.84 25.73
N ASN A 441 -27.33 14.10 26.13
CA ASN A 441 -26.12 14.87 26.44
C ASN A 441 -25.59 14.64 27.87
N THR A 442 -26.15 13.67 28.59
CA THR A 442 -25.82 13.40 29.99
C THR A 442 -25.89 11.90 30.26
N LEU A 443 -24.93 11.38 31.02
CA LEU A 443 -24.96 9.99 31.48
C LEU A 443 -26.06 9.80 32.53
N GLY A 444 -26.72 8.63 32.51
CA GLY A 444 -27.75 8.27 33.48
C GLY A 444 -29.14 8.01 32.87
N THR A 445 -30.06 7.55 33.71
CA THR A 445 -31.43 7.22 33.27
C THR A 445 -32.24 8.49 33.01
N GLY A 446 -32.97 8.54 31.90
CA GLY A 446 -33.84 9.68 31.58
C GLY A 446 -34.34 9.70 30.15
N PHE A 447 -34.95 10.82 29.77
CA PHE A 447 -35.34 11.08 28.38
C PHE A 447 -34.14 11.59 27.56
N ALA A 448 -34.25 11.42 26.24
CA ALA A 448 -33.32 12.00 25.27
C ALA A 448 -33.52 13.52 25.17
N ASP A 449 -32.43 14.23 24.92
CA ASP A 449 -32.39 15.67 24.68
C ASP A 449 -32.77 16.00 23.23
N TYR A 450 -32.37 15.14 22.29
CA TYR A 450 -32.80 15.19 20.89
C TYR A 450 -33.54 13.91 20.48
N ASP A 451 -34.53 14.07 19.60
CA ASP A 451 -35.33 12.98 19.03
C ASP A 451 -35.76 13.39 17.61
N PHE A 452 -35.23 12.69 16.59
CA PHE A 452 -35.46 13.02 15.19
C PHE A 452 -35.42 11.80 14.27
N TRP A 453 -35.94 11.96 13.05
CA TRP A 453 -35.92 10.92 12.01
C TRP A 453 -34.73 11.11 11.09
N TYR A 454 -33.94 10.06 10.92
CA TYR A 454 -32.86 9.99 9.94
C TYR A 454 -32.60 8.52 9.60
N GLY A 455 -32.60 8.19 8.31
CA GLY A 455 -32.42 6.80 7.85
C GLY A 455 -33.68 5.96 7.73
N VAL A 456 -33.49 4.69 7.41
CA VAL A 456 -34.55 3.69 7.30
C VAL A 456 -34.25 2.45 8.17
N PRO A 457 -35.25 1.62 8.48
CA PRO A 457 -35.01 0.36 9.18
C PRO A 457 -33.97 -0.51 8.44
N GLY A 458 -32.94 -0.95 9.17
CA GLY A 458 -31.85 -1.76 8.64
C GLY A 458 -30.55 -0.99 8.38
N ASP A 459 -30.57 0.34 8.34
CA ASP A 459 -29.34 1.12 8.32
C ASP A 459 -28.59 0.96 9.67
N ARG A 460 -27.25 0.91 9.63
CA ARG A 460 -26.36 0.84 10.79
C ARG A 460 -25.88 2.23 11.15
N PRO A 461 -26.12 2.74 12.37
CA PRO A 461 -25.67 4.06 12.75
C PRO A 461 -24.18 4.05 13.10
N PHE A 462 -23.51 5.18 12.88
CA PHE A 462 -22.18 5.51 13.38
C PHE A 462 -22.12 7.02 13.64
N THR A 463 -21.04 7.51 14.22
CA THR A 463 -20.94 8.88 14.73
C THR A 463 -19.57 9.46 14.48
N GLY A 464 -19.51 10.78 14.37
CA GLY A 464 -18.26 11.53 14.28
C GLY A 464 -18.48 13.00 13.95
N ASP A 465 -17.42 13.79 14.09
CA ASP A 465 -17.31 15.20 13.73
C ASP A 465 -16.89 15.36 12.26
N PHE A 466 -17.83 15.11 11.35
CA PHE A 466 -17.54 15.04 9.91
C PHE A 466 -17.17 16.39 9.24
N ASP A 467 -17.35 17.53 9.93
CA ASP A 467 -16.97 18.86 9.42
C ASP A 467 -16.04 19.67 10.32
N GLY A 468 -15.53 19.07 11.40
CA GLY A 468 -14.47 19.62 12.25
C GLY A 468 -14.94 20.78 13.11
N ASP A 469 -16.22 20.80 13.51
CA ASP A 469 -16.78 21.85 14.37
C ASP A 469 -16.77 21.49 15.87
N GLY A 470 -16.31 20.29 16.20
CA GLY A 470 -16.23 19.68 17.53
C GLY A 470 -17.54 19.07 18.01
N VAL A 471 -18.58 18.96 17.18
CA VAL A 471 -19.84 18.29 17.51
C VAL A 471 -19.98 17.00 16.73
N ASP A 472 -20.11 15.90 17.45
CA ASP A 472 -20.44 14.62 16.82
C ASP A 472 -21.86 14.62 16.28
N THR A 473 -21.97 14.08 15.07
CA THR A 473 -23.24 13.94 14.36
C THR A 473 -23.44 12.51 13.88
N VAL A 474 -24.57 12.24 13.22
CA VAL A 474 -24.99 10.87 12.93
C VAL A 474 -24.74 10.51 11.48
N GLY A 475 -23.99 9.43 11.29
CA GLY A 475 -23.84 8.69 10.05
C GLY A 475 -24.70 7.42 10.02
N LEU A 476 -24.99 6.94 8.81
CA LEU A 476 -25.71 5.70 8.53
C LEU A 476 -25.00 4.92 7.43
N TYR A 477 -24.74 3.65 7.69
CA TYR A 477 -24.22 2.69 6.73
C TYR A 477 -25.30 1.71 6.31
N ARG A 478 -25.58 1.66 5.01
CA ARG A 478 -26.55 0.72 4.44
C ARG A 478 -25.83 -0.52 3.93
N GLU A 479 -25.74 -1.54 4.79
CA GLU A 479 -25.05 -2.81 4.53
C GLU A 479 -25.49 -3.50 3.22
N SER A 480 -26.76 -3.32 2.81
CA SER A 480 -27.30 -3.93 1.58
C SER A 480 -26.74 -3.34 0.28
N SER A 481 -26.12 -2.17 0.37
CA SER A 481 -25.51 -1.46 -0.75
C SER A 481 -24.06 -1.06 -0.50
N GLY A 482 -23.63 -0.81 0.73
CA GLY A 482 -22.34 -0.16 1.00
C GLY A 482 -22.39 1.35 0.85
N PHE A 483 -23.59 1.95 0.89
CA PHE A 483 -23.73 3.40 0.94
C PHE A 483 -23.51 3.93 2.35
N VAL A 484 -22.75 5.00 2.43
CA VAL A 484 -22.57 5.85 3.60
C VAL A 484 -23.42 7.11 3.41
N TYR A 485 -24.12 7.50 4.47
CA TYR A 485 -24.89 8.74 4.55
C TYR A 485 -24.56 9.45 5.86
N PHE A 486 -24.21 10.72 5.87
CA PHE A 486 -24.14 11.47 7.13
C PHE A 486 -24.71 12.89 6.99
N ARG A 487 -25.04 13.46 8.15
CA ARG A 487 -25.52 14.83 8.31
C ARG A 487 -24.65 15.53 9.32
N ASN A 488 -24.41 16.82 9.12
CA ASN A 488 -23.66 17.66 10.05
C ASN A 488 -24.59 18.39 11.04
N THR A 489 -25.82 17.91 11.20
CA THR A 489 -26.80 18.48 12.13
C THR A 489 -27.63 17.40 12.83
N LEU A 490 -27.95 17.64 14.10
CA LEU A 490 -28.77 16.76 14.94
C LEU A 490 -30.28 17.01 14.76
N ASP A 491 -30.75 16.93 13.51
CA ASP A 491 -32.17 17.11 13.16
C ASP A 491 -32.62 16.20 12.01
N SER A 492 -33.93 16.25 11.70
CA SER A 492 -34.47 15.46 10.60
C SER A 492 -34.12 16.09 9.25
N GLY A 493 -33.74 15.26 8.27
CA GLY A 493 -33.40 15.75 6.93
C GLY A 493 -32.95 14.64 5.98
N VAL A 494 -32.62 15.03 4.75
CA VAL A 494 -31.86 14.18 3.81
C VAL A 494 -30.39 14.15 4.21
N ALA A 495 -29.58 13.24 3.71
CA ALA A 495 -28.13 13.29 4.01
C ALA A 495 -27.50 14.55 3.41
N ASP A 496 -26.51 15.12 4.11
CA ASP A 496 -25.72 16.23 3.56
C ASP A 496 -24.68 15.68 2.56
N PHE A 497 -24.17 14.47 2.83
CA PHE A 497 -23.27 13.71 1.96
C PHE A 497 -23.72 12.26 1.83
N GLU A 498 -23.55 11.71 0.62
CA GLU A 498 -23.73 10.29 0.34
C GLU A 498 -22.67 9.78 -0.65
N PHE A 499 -22.07 8.63 -0.35
CA PHE A 499 -21.11 7.97 -1.23
C PHE A 499 -21.04 6.46 -0.95
N TRP A 500 -20.39 5.72 -1.84
CA TRP A 500 -20.14 4.28 -1.62
C TRP A 500 -18.77 4.10 -0.97
N TYR A 501 -18.72 3.28 0.07
CA TYR A 501 -17.47 2.84 0.65
C TYR A 501 -17.66 1.53 1.41
N GLY A 502 -16.74 0.58 1.21
CA GLY A 502 -16.84 -0.76 1.80
C GLY A 502 -17.65 -1.78 0.96
N ALA A 503 -17.71 -2.99 1.48
CA ALA A 503 -18.40 -4.15 0.94
C ALA A 503 -19.53 -4.60 1.88
N PRO A 504 -20.48 -5.42 1.39
CA PRO A 504 -21.49 -6.01 2.25
C PRO A 504 -20.84 -6.80 3.41
N SER A 505 -21.35 -6.59 4.63
CA SER A 505 -20.84 -7.17 5.90
C SER A 505 -19.62 -6.49 6.53
N ASP A 506 -19.08 -5.46 5.89
CA ASP A 506 -18.09 -4.59 6.54
C ASP A 506 -18.73 -3.86 7.73
N ARG A 507 -17.92 -3.61 8.76
CA ARG A 507 -18.29 -2.82 9.94
C ARG A 507 -17.74 -1.42 9.77
N ILE A 508 -18.61 -0.42 9.74
CA ILE A 508 -18.20 0.98 9.57
C ILE A 508 -17.70 1.56 10.89
N LEU A 509 -16.67 2.41 10.78
CA LEU A 509 -16.06 3.20 11.83
C LEU A 509 -15.95 4.65 11.33
N ALA A 510 -15.82 5.59 12.25
CA ALA A 510 -15.46 6.96 11.94
C ALA A 510 -14.58 7.54 13.05
N GLY A 511 -13.61 8.35 12.66
CA GLY A 511 -12.66 9.00 13.55
C GLY A 511 -11.67 9.87 12.79
N ASP A 512 -10.90 10.67 13.51
CA ASP A 512 -9.84 11.52 13.00
C ASP A 512 -8.56 10.69 12.81
N TRP A 513 -8.50 9.94 11.72
CA TRP A 513 -7.39 9.04 11.43
C TRP A 513 -6.10 9.77 11.04
N ASN A 514 -6.19 11.02 10.60
CA ASN A 514 -5.05 11.78 10.07
C ASN A 514 -4.68 13.02 10.91
N GLY A 515 -5.38 13.26 12.01
CA GLY A 515 -5.13 14.38 12.92
C GLY A 515 -5.52 15.73 12.34
N ASP A 516 -6.42 15.78 11.35
CA ASP A 516 -6.85 17.03 10.73
C ASP A 516 -8.05 17.70 11.43
N GLY A 517 -8.59 17.03 12.45
CA GLY A 517 -9.70 17.47 13.27
C GLY A 517 -11.07 17.18 12.67
N SER A 518 -11.16 16.43 11.56
CA SER A 518 -12.43 15.97 10.98
C SER A 518 -12.50 14.45 10.90
N ASP A 519 -13.61 13.90 11.35
CA ASP A 519 -13.80 12.45 11.32
C ASP A 519 -14.09 11.96 9.90
N THR A 520 -13.42 10.87 9.54
CA THR A 520 -13.57 10.23 8.24
C THR A 520 -13.88 8.76 8.38
N VAL A 521 -14.45 8.14 7.34
CA VAL A 521 -14.90 6.75 7.44
C VAL A 521 -13.77 5.73 7.32
N ALA A 522 -13.86 4.66 8.11
CA ALA A 522 -13.10 3.44 7.90
C ALA A 522 -14.05 2.23 7.89
N VAL A 523 -13.60 1.11 7.32
CA VAL A 523 -14.34 -0.15 7.38
C VAL A 523 -13.46 -1.30 7.85
N TYR A 524 -13.88 -1.99 8.91
CA TYR A 524 -13.30 -3.27 9.30
C TYR A 524 -14.01 -4.39 8.53
N ARG A 525 -13.23 -5.20 7.81
CA ARG A 525 -13.71 -6.35 7.06
C ARG A 525 -13.24 -7.65 7.73
N PRO A 526 -14.16 -8.39 8.39
CA PRO A 526 -13.80 -9.64 9.05
C PRO A 526 -13.46 -10.81 8.11
N SER A 527 -13.70 -10.67 6.79
CA SER A 527 -13.45 -11.75 5.84
C SER A 527 -12.01 -11.83 5.33
N ASP A 528 -11.24 -10.75 5.48
CA ASP A 528 -9.83 -10.67 5.12
C ASP A 528 -8.96 -10.06 6.23
N ASP A 529 -9.54 -9.88 7.42
CA ASP A 529 -8.87 -9.40 8.63
C ASP A 529 -8.14 -8.06 8.41
N LYS A 530 -8.80 -7.11 7.74
CA LYS A 530 -8.27 -5.79 7.40
C LYS A 530 -9.19 -4.65 7.78
N VAL A 531 -8.60 -3.50 8.13
CA VAL A 531 -9.29 -2.22 8.21
C VAL A 531 -8.86 -1.34 7.05
N TYR A 532 -9.84 -0.73 6.38
CA TYR A 532 -9.66 0.14 5.23
C TYR A 532 -10.08 1.57 5.60
N PHE A 533 -9.13 2.48 5.69
CA PHE A 533 -9.33 3.87 6.12
C PHE A 533 -9.50 4.81 4.92
N ARG A 534 -10.37 5.81 5.05
CA ARG A 534 -10.37 7.01 4.22
C ARG A 534 -9.89 8.18 5.06
N PHE A 535 -9.18 9.12 4.46
CA PHE A 535 -8.85 10.42 5.04
C PHE A 535 -9.69 11.55 4.44
N THR A 536 -10.68 11.20 3.61
CA THR A 536 -11.70 12.12 3.14
C THR A 536 -13.04 11.40 2.98
N ASN A 537 -14.13 12.08 3.30
CA ASN A 537 -15.49 11.57 3.16
C ASN A 537 -15.99 11.63 1.70
N THR A 538 -15.31 10.91 0.82
CA THR A 538 -15.60 10.84 -0.61
C THR A 538 -15.52 9.40 -1.13
N PHE A 539 -16.16 9.13 -2.26
CA PHE A 539 -16.03 7.85 -2.97
C PHE A 539 -14.57 7.60 -3.38
N GLY A 540 -14.06 6.40 -3.10
CA GLY A 540 -12.71 6.00 -3.48
C GLY A 540 -12.31 4.65 -2.91
N VAL A 541 -11.08 4.24 -3.20
CA VAL A 541 -10.41 3.14 -2.49
C VAL A 541 -9.92 3.61 -1.13
N ALA A 542 -9.44 2.70 -0.28
CA ALA A 542 -8.82 3.08 0.99
C ALA A 542 -7.58 3.94 0.74
N ASP A 543 -7.40 4.99 1.55
CA ASP A 543 -6.17 5.78 1.60
C ASP A 543 -5.10 5.04 2.44
N TYR A 544 -5.54 4.21 3.39
CA TYR A 544 -4.66 3.33 4.17
C TYR A 544 -5.35 2.00 4.51
N THR A 545 -4.58 0.92 4.59
CA THR A 545 -5.07 -0.40 5.02
C THR A 545 -4.21 -0.93 6.16
N LEU A 546 -4.85 -1.44 7.20
CA LEU A 546 -4.19 -2.08 8.34
C LEU A 546 -4.61 -3.56 8.40
N GLU A 547 -3.65 -4.47 8.37
CA GLU A 547 -3.90 -5.87 8.69
C GLU A 547 -4.03 -6.05 10.22
N VAL A 548 -4.95 -6.90 10.64
CA VAL A 548 -5.21 -7.18 12.05
C VAL A 548 -5.30 -8.67 12.32
N ASP A 549 -5.16 -9.06 13.58
CA ASP A 549 -5.29 -10.46 13.95
C ASP A 549 -6.69 -10.99 13.61
N PRO A 550 -6.79 -12.26 13.17
CA PRO A 550 -8.06 -12.84 12.77
C PRO A 550 -8.97 -13.10 13.97
N GLY A 551 -10.28 -13.06 13.71
CA GLY A 551 -11.28 -13.58 14.64
C GLY A 551 -12.02 -12.53 15.47
N TYR A 552 -11.82 -11.22 15.20
CA TYR A 552 -12.60 -10.19 15.87
C TYR A 552 -14.06 -10.12 15.37
N ARG A 553 -14.98 -10.05 16.33
CA ARG A 553 -16.42 -9.95 16.09
C ARG A 553 -16.95 -8.52 16.08
N ASP A 554 -16.16 -7.54 16.51
CA ASP A 554 -16.50 -6.13 16.42
C ASP A 554 -15.26 -5.25 16.40
N ALA A 555 -15.43 -3.99 16.01
CA ALA A 555 -14.42 -2.94 16.06
C ALA A 555 -15.08 -1.60 16.44
N MET A 556 -14.35 -0.74 17.14
CA MET A 556 -14.83 0.55 17.62
C MET A 556 -13.72 1.58 17.50
N THR A 557 -14.06 2.82 17.15
CA THR A 557 -13.14 3.96 17.26
C THR A 557 -12.85 4.24 18.73
N ALA A 558 -11.61 4.58 19.05
CA ALA A 558 -11.19 5.03 20.37
C ALA A 558 -10.21 6.19 20.21
N ARG A 559 -10.17 7.10 21.18
CA ARG A 559 -9.18 8.18 21.27
C ARG A 559 -8.19 7.90 22.39
#